data_AF-A0A2V8DKT3-F1
#
_entry.id   AF-A0A2V8DKT3-F1
#
_cell.length_a   1.000
_cell.length_b   1.000
_cell.length_c   1.000
_cell.angle_alpha   90.00
_cell.angle_beta   90.00
_cell.angle_gamma   90.00
#
_symmetry.space_group_name_H-M   'P 1'
#
loop_
_entity.id
_entity.type
_entity.pdbx_description
1 polymer ?
#
loop_
_entity_poly.entity_id
_entity_poly.type
_entity_poly.pdbx_seq_one_letter_code
_entity_poly.pdbx_strand_id
1 'polypeptide(L)' 'MLDLLNRPLRNLRLSVTDRCNLRCEYCMPEDDYVWLPREDVLQFEETAALVDVF' A
#
# COMPACT_ATOMS: atom_id res chain seq x y z
N MET A 1 -9.16 -15.23 -11.95
CA MET A 1 -8.41 -14.36 -12.88
C MET A 1 -6.95 -14.81 -12.89
N LEU A 2 -6.32 -14.90 -14.06
CA LEU A 2 -4.91 -15.28 -14.21
C LEU A 2 -4.13 -14.12 -14.84
N ASP A 3 -2.87 -13.96 -14.47
CA ASP A 3 -1.97 -13.04 -15.17
C ASP A 3 -1.47 -13.64 -16.50
N LEU A 4 -0.63 -12.89 -17.24
CA LEU A 4 -0.07 -13.32 -18.53
C LEU A 4 0.85 -14.55 -18.43
N LEU A 5 1.32 -14.89 -17.22
CA LEU A 5 2.13 -16.07 -16.94
C LEU A 5 1.29 -17.19 -16.31
N ASN A 6 -0.05 -17.11 -16.39
CA ASN A 6 -1.01 -18.07 -15.85
C ASN A 6 -0.93 -18.27 -14.32
N ARG A 7 -0.46 -17.26 -13.56
CA ARG A 7 -0.45 -17.32 -12.09
C ARG A 7 -1.79 -16.82 -11.55
N PRO A 8 -2.39 -17.53 -10.57
CA PRO A 8 -3.63 -17.09 -9.94
C PRO A 8 -3.39 -15.91 -8.99
N LEU A 9 -4.32 -14.95 -9.00
CA LEU A 9 -4.48 -13.99 -7.91
C LEU A 9 -4.84 -14.76 -6.62
N ARG A 10 -4.02 -14.58 -5.57
CA ARG A 10 -4.18 -15.28 -4.29
C ARG A 10 -4.13 -14.37 -3.08
N ASN A 11 -3.32 -13.31 -3.15
CA ASN A 11 -3.06 -12.44 -2.02
C ASN A 11 -3.18 -10.98 -2.47
N LEU A 12 -3.80 -10.16 -1.63
CA LEU A 12 -3.85 -8.72 -1.76
C LEU A 12 -2.96 -8.10 -0.68
N ARG A 13 -1.99 -7.26 -1.07
CA ARG A 13 -1.19 -6.47 -0.13
C ARG A 13 -1.69 -5.04 -0.16
N LEU A 14 -2.17 -4.56 0.99
CA LEU A 14 -2.63 -3.20 1.16
C LEU A 14 -1.59 -2.38 1.92
N SER A 15 -1.12 -1.29 1.31
CA SER A 15 -0.30 -0.29 2.01
C SER A 15 -1.24 0.77 2.57
N VAL A 16 -1.32 0.85 3.89
CA VAL A 16 -2.28 1.75 4.57
C VAL A 16 -1.71 3.14 4.85
N THR A 17 -0.38 3.27 4.82
CA THR A 17 0.33 4.52 5.09
C THR A 17 1.72 4.46 4.45
N ASP A 18 2.23 5.61 4.08
CA ASP A 18 3.62 5.84 3.66
C ASP A 18 4.51 6.23 4.86
N ARG A 19 3.92 6.54 6.02
CA ARG A 19 4.65 7.00 7.21
C ARG A 19 5.31 5.84 7.95
N CYS A 20 6.59 6.03 8.28
CA CYS A 20 7.36 5.12 9.12
C CYS A 20 8.10 5.90 10.23
N ASN A 21 8.15 5.32 11.43
CA ASN A 21 8.90 5.84 12.58
C ASN A 21 10.37 5.38 12.60
N LEU A 22 10.80 4.61 11.60
CA LEU A 22 12.17 4.18 11.42
C LEU A 22 12.80 4.87 10.20
N ARG A 23 14.13 4.91 10.18
CA ARG A 23 14.96 5.37 9.07
C ARG A 23 15.97 4.29 8.71
N CYS A 24 15.43 3.17 8.22
CA CYS A 24 16.27 2.05 7.82
C CYS A 24 17.04 2.44 6.56
N GLU A 25 18.37 2.36 6.60
CA GLU A 25 19.25 2.75 5.48
C GLU A 25 18.90 2.06 4.15
N TYR A 26 18.38 0.83 4.20
CA TYR A 26 17.99 0.06 3.01
C TYR A 26 16.56 0.31 2.51
N CYS A 27 15.74 1.09 3.24
CA CYS A 27 14.32 1.26 2.97
C CYS A 27 13.93 2.73 2.93
N MET A 28 14.21 3.46 4.01
CA MET A 28 13.92 4.88 4.15
C MET A 28 15.14 5.62 4.72
N PRO A 29 16.17 5.91 3.91
CA PRO A 29 17.42 6.52 4.38
C PRO A 29 17.31 8.03 4.62
N GLU A 30 16.35 8.73 4.00
CA GLU A 30 16.25 10.19 4.12
C GLU A 30 15.77 10.61 5.52
N ASP A 31 16.40 11.61 6.14
CA ASP A 31 15.99 12.09 7.47
C ASP A 31 14.56 12.67 7.43
N ASP A 32 14.29 13.50 6.41
CA ASP A 32 13.01 14.14 6.16
C ASP A 32 12.33 13.58 4.91
N TYR A 33 11.05 13.20 5.06
CA TYR A 33 10.19 12.77 3.96
C TYR A 33 9.00 13.71 3.81
N VAL A 34 8.66 13.98 2.54
CA VAL A 34 7.37 14.58 2.20
C VAL A 34 6.35 13.45 2.15
N TRP A 35 5.51 13.39 3.19
CA TRP A 35 4.42 12.43 3.25
C TRP A 35 3.32 12.78 2.27
N LEU A 36 2.60 11.76 1.82
CA LEU A 36 1.38 11.94 1.04
C LEU A 36 0.36 12.78 1.81
N PRO A 37 -0.35 13.70 1.12
CA PRO A 37 -1.54 14.34 1.64
C PRO A 37 -2.57 13.30 2.10
N ARG A 38 -3.37 13.63 3.12
CA ARG A 38 -4.31 12.66 3.71
C ARG A 38 -5.40 12.25 2.71
N GLU A 39 -5.79 13.17 1.85
CA GLU A 39 -6.77 13.01 0.78
C GLU A 39 -6.32 12.01 -0.31
N ASP A 40 -5.01 11.81 -0.46
CA ASP A 40 -4.45 10.87 -1.43
C ASP A 40 -4.33 9.44 -0.87
N VAL A 41 -4.61 9.25 0.43
CA VAL A 41 -4.60 7.96 1.11
C VAL A 41 -6.03 7.45 1.27
N LEU A 42 -6.26 6.20 0.85
CA LEU A 42 -7.57 5.56 0.92
C LEU A 42 -8.18 5.63 2.33
N GLN A 43 -9.49 5.85 2.37
CA GLN A 43 -10.30 5.69 3.57
C GLN A 43 -10.55 4.20 3.87
N PHE A 44 -11.00 3.93 5.08
CA PHE A 44 -11.28 2.55 5.50
C PHE A 44 -12.42 1.94 4.68
N GLU A 45 -13.41 2.74 4.33
CA GLU A 45 -14.57 2.37 3.53
C GLU A 45 -14.16 1.98 2.11
N GLU A 46 -13.27 2.74 1.49
CA GLU A 46 -12.71 2.45 0.17
C GLU A 46 -11.87 1.18 0.20
N THR A 47 -11.05 1.02 1.25
CA THR A 47 -10.23 -0.19 1.44
C THR A 47 -11.10 -1.43 1.63
N ALA A 48 -12.17 -1.33 2.41
CA ALA A 48 -13.12 -2.43 2.62
C ALA A 48 -13.85 -2.80 1.32
N ALA A 49 -14.27 -1.81 0.53
CA ALA A 49 -14.88 -2.04 -0.77
C ALA A 49 -13.93 -2.76 -1.74
N LEU A 50 -12.64 -2.43 -1.74
CA LEU A 50 -11.63 -3.11 -2.57
C LEU A 50 -11.41 -4.56 -2.14
N VAL A 51 -11.42 -4.84 -0.83
CA VAL A 51 -11.26 -6.20 -0.29
C VAL A 51 -12.47 -7.07 -0.62
N ASP A 52 -13.68 -6.53 -0.61
CA ASP A 52 -14.91 -7.28 -0.91
C ASP A 52 -14.98 -7.75 -2.38
N VAL A 53 -14.39 -6.99 -3.30
CA VAL A 53 -14.35 -7.32 -4.73
C VAL A 53 -13.20 -8.28 -5.10
N PHE A 54 -12.19 -8.42 -4.24
CA PHE A 54 -10.99 -9.24 -4.48
C PHE A 54 -11.23 -10.73 -4.28
#